data_AF-A0A535Y1A3-F1
#
_entry.id   AF-A0A535Y1A3-F1
#
_cell.length_a   1.000
_cell.length_b   1.000
_cell.length_c   1.000
_cell.angle_alpha   90.00
_cell.angle_beta   90.00
_cell.angle_gamma   90.00
#
_symmetry.space_group_name_H-M   'P 1'
#
loop_
_entity.id
_entity.type
_entity.pdbx_description
1 polymer ?
#
loop_
_entity_poly.entity_id
_entity_poly.type
_entity_poly.pdbx_seq_one_letter_code
_entity_poly.pdbx_strand_id
1 'polypeptide(L)'
;PTQADGQGHDIGPQYRSEIFAGDGAEAEVAKRYIAQLDAAHVFDRPIVTKVSGLEHFYPAEDYHQDYAAKHPDQPYIRAVAAPKVAKLRKYFADRLKTVAR
;
A
#
# COMPACT_ATOMS: atom_id res chain seq x y z
N PRO A 1 -1.50 6.72 6.34
CA PRO A 1 -2.28 7.26 5.19
C PRO A 1 -2.69 8.73 5.40
N THR A 2 -1.82 9.54 6.02
CA THR A 2 -2.13 10.92 6.44
C THR A 2 -1.09 11.93 5.92
N GLN A 3 -0.15 11.46 5.10
CA GLN A 3 0.86 12.29 4.45
C GLN A 3 0.40 12.51 3.00
N ALA A 4 0.15 13.77 2.65
CA ALA A 4 -0.20 14.14 1.28
C ALA A 4 1.05 14.09 0.40
N ASP A 5 0.91 13.57 -0.82
CA ASP A 5 1.96 13.50 -1.84
C ASP A 5 3.32 13.02 -1.31
N GLY A 6 3.30 11.95 -0.50
CA GLY A 6 4.51 11.38 0.06
C GLY A 6 4.26 10.18 0.96
N GLN A 7 5.32 9.39 1.15
CA GLN A 7 5.37 8.29 2.11
C GLN A 7 6.72 8.24 2.80
N GLY A 8 6.79 8.69 4.05
CA GLY A 8 8.05 8.77 4.77
C GLY A 8 8.99 9.75 4.07
N HIS A 9 10.15 9.26 3.63
CA HIS A 9 11.17 10.06 2.93
C HIS A 9 10.92 10.21 1.43
N ASP A 10 9.99 9.45 0.86
CA ASP A 10 9.66 9.51 -0.57
C ASP A 10 8.61 10.61 -0.80
N ILE A 11 9.01 11.75 -1.38
CA ILE A 11 8.18 12.96 -1.52
C ILE A 11 7.89 13.27 -2.99
N GLY A 12 6.64 13.57 -3.29
CA GLY A 12 6.14 13.90 -4.63
C GLY A 12 4.78 13.25 -4.93
N PRO A 13 4.02 13.78 -5.92
CA PRO A 13 2.69 13.30 -6.27
C PRO A 13 2.65 11.84 -6.76
N GLN A 14 3.79 11.30 -7.19
CA GLN A 14 3.96 9.88 -7.53
C GLN A 14 3.91 8.94 -6.31
N TYR A 15 4.03 9.48 -5.10
CA TYR A 15 3.97 8.74 -3.83
C TYR A 15 2.69 9.04 -3.03
N ARG A 16 1.70 9.69 -3.65
CA ARG A 16 0.42 9.99 -3.00
C ARG A 16 -0.32 8.71 -2.62
N SER A 17 -1.09 8.77 -1.54
CA SER A 17 -1.96 7.65 -1.14
C SER A 17 -3.25 7.65 -1.96
N GLU A 18 -3.53 6.57 -2.67
CA GLU A 18 -4.73 6.41 -3.50
C GLU A 18 -5.14 4.94 -3.60
N ILE A 19 -6.45 4.71 -3.66
CA ILE A 19 -7.08 3.43 -3.99
C ILE A 19 -7.76 3.62 -5.35
N PHE A 20 -7.38 2.80 -6.32
CA PHE A 20 -8.01 2.74 -7.63
C PHE A 20 -9.01 1.58 -7.64
N ALA A 21 -10.30 1.89 -7.53
CA ALA A 21 -11.37 0.89 -7.52
C ALA A 21 -11.69 0.43 -8.94
N GLY A 22 -11.80 -0.88 -9.15
CA GLY A 22 -12.21 -1.48 -10.42
C GLY A 22 -13.71 -1.38 -10.68
N ASP A 23 -14.52 -1.27 -9.62
CA ASP A 23 -15.97 -1.09 -9.71
C ASP A 23 -16.56 -0.24 -8.57
N GLY A 24 -17.88 -0.03 -8.63
CA GLY A 24 -18.59 0.74 -7.61
C GLY A 24 -18.67 0.07 -6.24
N ALA A 25 -18.63 -1.27 -6.18
CA ALA A 25 -18.67 -1.99 -4.91
C ALA A 25 -17.35 -1.87 -4.16
N GLU A 26 -16.22 -2.00 -4.86
CA GLU A 26 -14.88 -1.75 -4.30
C GLU A 26 -14.74 -0.30 -3.82
N ALA A 27 -15.23 0.67 -4.61
CA ALA A 27 -15.21 2.08 -4.23
C ALA A 27 -16.00 2.35 -2.94
N GLU A 28 -17.17 1.73 -2.80
CA GLU A 28 -18.01 1.87 -1.61
C GLU A 28 -17.36 1.24 -0.37
N VAL A 29 -16.77 0.04 -0.52
CA VAL A 29 -16.03 -0.62 0.57
C VAL A 29 -14.86 0.24 1.04
N ALA A 30 -14.07 0.78 0.11
CA ALA A 30 -12.94 1.63 0.42
C ALA A 30 -13.36 2.90 1.18
N LYS A 31 -14.38 3.61 0.67
CA LYS A 31 -14.91 4.84 1.29
C LYS A 31 -15.46 4.58 2.70
N ARG A 32 -16.25 3.51 2.87
CA ARG A 32 -16.79 3.13 4.19
C ARG A 32 -15.68 2.82 5.18
N TYR A 33 -14.65 2.11 4.75
CA TYR A 33 -13.54 1.75 5.64
C TYR A 33 -12.71 2.97 6.05
N ILE A 34 -12.46 3.91 5.12
CA ILE A 34 -11.82 5.20 5.45
C ILE A 34 -12.66 5.95 6.49
N ALA A 35 -13.96 6.10 6.25
CA ALA A 35 -14.87 6.78 7.18
C ALA A 35 -14.91 6.11 8.56
N GLN A 36 -14.89 4.78 8.62
CA GLN A 36 -14.82 4.03 9.86
C GLN A 36 -13.54 4.34 10.64
N LEU A 37 -12.38 4.40 9.98
CA LEU A 37 -11.10 4.68 10.61
C LEU A 37 -11.01 6.13 11.11
N ASP A 38 -11.53 7.09 10.34
CA ASP A 38 -11.61 8.50 10.74
C ASP A 38 -12.52 8.67 11.96
N ALA A 39 -13.72 8.06 11.96
CA ALA A 39 -14.65 8.11 13.08
C ALA A 39 -14.10 7.46 14.36
N ALA A 40 -13.30 6.40 14.20
CA ALA A 40 -12.63 5.73 15.31
C ALA A 40 -11.34 6.42 15.76
N HIS A 41 -10.94 7.53 15.13
CA HIS A 41 -9.70 8.26 15.42
C HIS A 41 -8.47 7.35 15.49
N VAL A 42 -8.37 6.38 14.56
CA VAL A 42 -7.24 5.42 14.51
C VAL A 42 -5.92 6.12 14.19
N PHE A 43 -5.98 7.27 13.51
CA PHE A 43 -4.83 8.11 13.21
C PHE A 43 -5.00 9.51 13.83
N ASP A 44 -3.89 10.09 14.30
CA ASP A 44 -3.87 11.43 14.90
C ASP A 44 -4.22 12.56 13.91
N ARG A 45 -4.15 12.26 12.60
CA ARG A 45 -4.45 13.20 11.52
C ARG A 45 -5.43 12.57 10.53
N PRO A 46 -6.25 13.38 9.83
CA PRO A 46 -7.19 12.87 8.85
C PRO A 46 -6.52 12.02 7.77
N ILE A 47 -7.24 10.99 7.31
CA ILE A 47 -6.82 10.18 6.17
C ILE A 47 -6.90 11.04 4.90
N VAL A 48 -5.80 11.06 4.13
CA VAL A 48 -5.71 11.79 2.84
C VAL A 48 -5.80 10.86 1.63
N THR A 49 -6.03 9.57 1.84
CA THR A 49 -6.14 8.56 0.79
C THR A 49 -7.31 8.88 -0.14
N LYS A 50 -7.02 9.04 -1.44
CA LYS A 50 -8.06 9.22 -2.47
C LYS A 50 -8.68 7.90 -2.87
N VAL A 51 -9.95 7.92 -3.29
CA VAL A 51 -10.63 6.78 -3.91
C VAL A 51 -11.09 7.21 -5.29
N SER A 52 -10.44 6.66 -6.31
CA SER A 52 -10.66 7.00 -7.72
C SER A 52 -11.02 5.74 -8.51
N GLY A 53 -11.64 5.89 -9.68
CA GLY A 53 -11.83 4.78 -10.60
C GLY A 53 -10.49 4.37 -11.24
N LEU A 54 -10.29 3.08 -11.44
CA LEU A 54 -9.17 2.58 -12.23
C LEU A 54 -9.41 2.89 -13.72
N GLU A 55 -8.74 3.91 -14.26
CA GLU A 55 -8.82 4.26 -15.69
C GLU A 55 -7.77 3.50 -16.51
N HIS A 56 -6.50 3.67 -16.14
CA HIS A 56 -5.35 3.07 -16.83
C HIS A 56 -4.31 2.58 -15.82
N PHE A 57 -3.67 1.46 -16.14
CA PHE A 57 -2.51 0.95 -15.42
C PHE A 57 -1.39 0.66 -16.41
N TYR A 58 -0.28 1.37 -16.28
CA TYR A 58 0.91 1.16 -17.09
C TYR A 58 1.88 0.31 -16.29
N PRO A 59 2.22 -0.91 -16.74
CA PRO A 59 3.24 -1.71 -16.10
C PRO A 59 4.56 -0.94 -16.04
N ALA A 60 5.19 -0.93 -14.87
CA ALA A 60 6.57 -0.45 -14.74
C ALA A 60 7.52 -1.38 -15.52
N GLU A 61 8.69 -0.86 -15.84
CA GLU A 61 9.75 -1.57 -16.56
C GLU A 61 10.14 -2.89 -15.86
N ASP A 62 10.64 -3.87 -16.62
CA ASP A 62 10.94 -5.22 -16.13
C ASP A 62 11.91 -5.24 -14.94
N TYR A 63 12.82 -4.27 -14.86
CA TYR A 63 13.76 -4.17 -13.75
C TYR A 63 13.09 -3.72 -12.43
N HIS A 64 11.89 -3.14 -12.47
CA HIS A 64 11.10 -2.81 -11.28
C HIS A 64 10.28 -4.01 -10.77
N GLN A 65 10.00 -4.99 -11.62
CA GLN A 65 9.21 -6.17 -11.23
C GLN A 65 9.99 -7.04 -10.25
N ASP A 66 9.33 -7.47 -9.16
CA ASP A 66 9.93 -8.27 -8.07
C ASP A 66 11.20 -7.66 -7.45
N TYR A 67 11.37 -6.34 -7.50
CA TYR A 67 12.61 -5.65 -7.09
C TYR A 67 13.07 -6.05 -5.68
N ALA A 68 12.18 -6.11 -4.70
CA ALA A 68 12.51 -6.50 -3.33
C ALA A 68 13.02 -7.95 -3.21
N ALA A 69 12.50 -8.86 -4.03
CA ALA A 69 12.91 -10.26 -4.05
C ALA A 69 14.24 -10.45 -4.80
N LYS A 70 14.47 -9.67 -5.87
CA LYS A 70 15.71 -9.68 -6.67
C LYS A 70 16.87 -8.96 -5.96
N HIS A 71 16.57 -7.99 -5.09
CA HIS A 71 17.57 -7.17 -4.41
C HIS A 71 17.36 -7.12 -2.88
N PRO A 72 17.37 -8.27 -2.18
CA PRO A 72 17.05 -8.34 -0.76
C PRO A 72 18.02 -7.55 0.13
N ASP A 73 19.28 -7.39 -0.30
CA ASP A 73 20.32 -6.67 0.45
C ASP A 73 20.39 -5.18 0.16
N GLN A 74 19.57 -4.68 -0.77
CA GLN A 74 19.55 -3.26 -1.09
C GLN A 74 19.15 -2.47 0.18
N PRO A 75 19.86 -1.38 0.54
CA PRO A 75 19.68 -0.72 1.84
C PRO A 75 18.25 -0.24 2.13
N TYR A 76 17.58 0.34 1.13
CA TYR A 76 16.17 0.74 1.21
C TYR A 76 15.25 -0.48 1.42
N ILE A 77 15.48 -1.61 0.73
CA ILE A 77 14.71 -2.84 0.96
C ILE A 77 14.86 -3.32 2.40
N ARG A 78 16.08 -3.40 2.93
CA ARG A 78 16.32 -3.83 4.31
C ARG A 78 15.71 -2.87 5.34
N ALA A 79 15.81 -1.57 5.11
CA ALA A 79 15.34 -0.56 6.06
C ALA A 79 13.82 -0.34 6.01
N VAL A 80 13.20 -0.45 4.83
CA VAL A 80 11.81 -0.01 4.60
C VAL A 80 10.88 -1.16 4.26
N ALA A 81 11.23 -2.02 3.30
CA ALA A 81 10.32 -3.04 2.77
C ALA A 81 10.30 -4.32 3.63
N ALA A 82 11.48 -4.85 3.98
CA ALA A 82 11.60 -6.10 4.73
C ALA A 82 10.85 -6.08 6.09
N PRO A 83 10.91 -5.00 6.90
CA PRO A 83 10.15 -4.91 8.15
C PRO A 83 8.62 -4.94 7.93
N LYS A 84 8.14 -4.33 6.84
CA LYS A 84 6.70 -4.33 6.48
C LYS A 84 6.24 -5.75 6.12
N VAL A 85 7.04 -6.49 5.35
CA VAL A 85 6.76 -7.89 5.00
C VAL A 85 6.80 -8.79 6.24
N ALA A 86 7.78 -8.60 7.12
CA ALA A 86 7.85 -9.35 8.39
C ALA A 86 6.61 -9.10 9.26
N LYS A 87 6.15 -7.84 9.35
CA LYS A 87 4.91 -7.49 10.05
C LYS A 87 3.71 -8.21 9.45
N LEU A 88 3.56 -8.21 8.12
CA LEU A 88 2.49 -8.92 7.44
C LEU A 88 2.51 -10.42 7.77
N ARG A 89 3.67 -11.07 7.66
CA ARG A 89 3.82 -12.49 7.97
C ARG A 89 3.47 -12.82 9.43
N LYS A 90 3.80 -11.92 10.36
CA LYS A 90 3.48 -12.09 11.78
C LYS A 90 1.97 -12.04 12.04
N TYR A 91 1.25 -11.08 11.45
CA TYR A 91 -0.17 -10.87 11.75
C TYR A 91 -1.13 -11.69 10.88
N PHE A 92 -0.68 -12.20 9.73
CA PHE A 92 -1.52 -12.89 8.76
C PHE A 92 -0.95 -14.24 8.33
N ALA A 93 -0.19 -14.91 9.21
CA ALA A 93 0.47 -16.18 8.92
C ALA A 93 -0.51 -17.25 8.36
N ASP A 94 -1.73 -17.27 8.91
CA ASP A 94 -2.84 -18.16 8.53
C ASP A 94 -3.43 -17.86 7.15
N ARG A 95 -3.20 -16.65 6.61
CA ARG A 95 -3.72 -16.20 5.31
C ARG A 95 -2.67 -16.20 4.20
N LEU A 96 -1.43 -16.56 4.54
CA LEU A 96 -0.37 -16.67 3.54
C LEU A 96 -0.67 -17.86 2.64
N LYS A 97 -0.49 -17.65 1.32
CA LYS A 97 -0.48 -18.76 0.37
C LYS A 97 0.56 -19.77 0.85
N THR A 98 0.15 -21.02 1.01
CA THR A 98 1.10 -22.13 1.15
C THR A 98 1.87 -22.19 -0.16
N VAL A 99 3.17 -21.94 -0.10
CA VAL A 99 4.04 -22.16 -1.25
C VAL A 99 4.03 -23.66 -1.49
N ALA A 100 3.34 -24.14 -2.53
CA ALA A 100 3.58 -25.47 -3.05
C ALA A 100 5.07 -25.50 -3.43
N ARG A 101 5.83 -26.37 -2.77
CA ARG A 101 7.25 -26.59 -3.07
C ARG A 101 7.42 -27.14 -4.47
#